data_AF-A0A5A7T1B6-F1
#
_entry.id   AF-A0A5A7T1B6-F1
#
_cell.length_a   1.000
_cell.length_b   1.000
_cell.length_c   1.000
_cell.angle_alpha   90.00
_cell.angle_beta   90.00
_cell.angle_gamma   90.00
#
_symmetry.space_group_name_H-M   'P 1'
#
loop_
_entity.id
_entity.type
_entity.pdbx_description
1 polymer ?
#
loop_
_entity_poly.entity_id
_entity_poly.type
_entity_poly.pdbx_seq_one_letter_code
_entity_poly.pdbx_strand_id
1 'polypeptide(L)'
;MKQISWPEVNRKWKLSVLDIGVSFHNNEDRLGSVDRGRSHSLIIELEHFAGTFEKLRIGFVGLGIMGSPMAQNLIKSGYDVTVWNRTKSKCDPLINLGAKYKPSPQEVAACCDVTFAMLADPESALDVATGENGAASGLSPGKGYVDVSTVDGATSKLISARIKDTGALFLEAPVSGSKKPAEDGQLIFLTAGDKALYERVAPLLDIMGKSKFYLGEVGNGAAMKLVVNMIMGSMMASFSEGLLLSEKVGLDPSILVQVVSQGAISAPMYSLKGPSMIQSLYPTAFPLKHQQKDLRLALGLAESVSQPTPIAAAANELYKVAKSHGLSDHDFSAVIESLKSKLPHSKTE
;
A
#
# COMPACT_ATOMS: atom_id res chain seq x y z
N MET A 1 -16.42 3.73 49.84
CA MET A 1 -17.27 3.57 48.64
C MET A 1 -16.43 3.92 47.42
N LYS A 2 -16.66 3.17 46.32
CA LYS A 2 -15.69 2.82 45.28
C LYS A 2 -15.04 4.00 44.55
N GLN A 3 -13.72 3.95 44.42
CA GLN A 3 -12.91 4.75 43.52
C GLN A 3 -12.95 4.05 42.14
N ILE A 4 -13.59 4.68 41.16
CA ILE A 4 -13.62 4.19 39.77
C ILE A 4 -12.46 4.84 39.04
N SER A 5 -11.46 4.05 38.62
CA SER A 5 -10.40 4.50 37.73
C SER A 5 -10.88 4.39 36.27
N TRP A 6 -10.62 5.42 35.47
CA TRP A 6 -10.83 5.42 34.03
C TRP A 6 -9.53 5.06 33.31
N PRO A 7 -9.54 4.23 32.26
CA PRO A 7 -8.35 3.93 31.50
C PRO A 7 -7.90 5.14 30.67
N GLU A 8 -6.59 5.40 30.65
CA GLU A 8 -5.95 6.43 29.83
C GLU A 8 -6.27 6.21 28.34
N VAL A 9 -7.15 7.06 27.80
CA VAL A 9 -7.38 7.15 26.36
C VAL A 9 -6.20 7.90 25.73
N ASN A 10 -5.59 7.24 24.74
CA ASN A 10 -4.44 7.67 23.92
C ASN A 10 -4.31 9.18 23.69
N ARG A 11 -3.19 9.76 24.14
CA ARG A 11 -2.78 11.18 24.00
C ARG A 11 -2.58 11.70 22.56
N LYS A 12 -2.90 10.94 21.49
CA LYS A 12 -2.58 11.33 20.11
C LYS A 12 -3.60 12.26 19.41
N TRP A 13 -4.76 12.50 20.00
CA TRP A 13 -5.81 13.35 19.40
C TRP A 13 -5.85 14.79 19.93
N LYS A 14 -4.92 15.19 20.82
CA LYS A 14 -4.92 16.52 21.45
C LYS A 14 -4.16 17.61 20.68
N LEU A 15 -3.66 17.33 19.49
CA LEU A 15 -2.88 18.26 18.68
C LEU A 15 -3.51 18.44 17.29
N SER A 16 -4.71 19.01 17.22
CA SER A 16 -5.22 19.65 15.99
C SER A 16 -6.34 20.67 16.23
N VAL A 17 -6.52 21.16 17.46
CA VAL A 17 -7.51 22.21 17.77
C VAL A 17 -6.86 23.26 18.67
N LEU A 18 -5.89 23.98 18.13
CA LEU A 18 -5.29 25.17 18.71
C LEU A 18 -4.82 26.09 17.58
N ASP A 19 -5.75 26.45 16.70
CA ASP A 19 -5.61 27.56 15.74
C ASP A 19 -6.96 28.28 15.61
N ILE A 20 -7.46 28.75 16.76
CA ILE A 20 -8.43 29.86 16.79
C ILE A 20 -7.83 30.86 17.75
N GLY A 21 -7.32 31.95 17.18
CA GLY A 21 -6.61 32.99 17.90
C GLY A 21 -7.45 33.59 19.02
N VAL A 22 -7.05 33.33 20.26
CA VAL A 22 -7.41 34.12 21.44
C VAL A 22 -6.13 34.30 22.24
N SER A 23 -5.54 35.50 22.18
CA SER A 23 -4.43 35.88 23.06
C SER A 23 -4.91 35.96 24.50
N PHE A 24 -4.31 35.19 25.40
CA PHE A 24 -4.42 35.41 26.84
C PHE A 24 -3.16 36.14 27.33
N HIS A 25 -3.35 37.38 27.79
CA HIS A 25 -2.36 38.03 28.66
C HIS A 25 -2.43 37.39 30.05
N ASN A 26 -1.27 37.03 30.58
CA ASN A 26 -1.11 36.59 31.97
C ASN A 26 -1.52 37.71 32.92
N ASN A 27 -2.48 37.44 33.80
CA ASN A 27 -2.53 38.06 35.12
C ASN A 27 -3.15 37.05 36.09
N GLU A 28 -2.32 36.60 37.03
CA GLU A 28 -2.76 35.93 38.25
C GLU A 28 -3.59 36.93 39.05
N ASP A 29 -4.89 36.66 39.21
CA ASP A 29 -5.64 36.88 40.45
C ASP A 29 -7.15 36.73 40.21
N ARG A 30 -7.78 35.94 41.09
CA ARG A 30 -9.22 35.79 41.40
C ARG A 30 -9.81 34.42 41.09
N LEU A 31 -9.79 33.59 42.13
CA LEU A 31 -10.74 32.51 42.38
C LEU A 31 -12.16 33.08 42.40
N GLY A 32 -12.98 32.68 41.42
CA GLY A 32 -14.41 32.93 41.35
C GLY A 32 -15.09 31.72 40.71
N SER A 33 -16.13 31.22 41.38
CA SER A 33 -16.90 30.01 41.07
C SER A 33 -17.20 29.79 39.58
N VAL A 34 -16.76 28.65 39.03
CA VAL A 34 -17.22 28.18 37.72
C VAL A 34 -18.59 27.53 37.88
N ASP A 35 -19.56 28.14 37.21
CA ASP A 35 -20.95 27.70 37.10
C ASP A 35 -21.05 26.35 36.38
N ARG A 36 -21.64 25.33 37.03
CA ARG A 36 -21.75 23.96 36.50
C ARG A 36 -22.73 23.84 35.32
N GLY A 37 -23.48 24.90 35.00
CA GLY A 37 -24.42 24.94 33.87
C GLY A 37 -23.76 25.11 32.50
N ARG A 38 -22.64 25.85 32.39
CA ARG A 38 -21.98 26.12 31.10
C ARG A 38 -21.14 24.96 30.55
N SER A 39 -20.74 24.02 31.40
CA SER A 39 -19.97 22.85 30.96
C SER A 39 -20.85 21.86 30.18
N HIS A 40 -22.12 21.71 30.55
CA HIS A 40 -23.04 20.83 29.84
C HIS A 40 -23.47 21.41 28.48
N SER A 41 -23.62 22.73 28.35
CA SER A 41 -23.94 23.35 27.06
C SER A 41 -22.78 23.25 26.06
N LEU A 42 -21.53 23.40 26.51
CA LEU A 42 -20.35 23.24 25.65
C LEU A 42 -20.12 21.78 25.20
N ILE A 43 -20.42 20.80 26.06
CA ILE A 43 -20.31 19.38 25.70
C ILE A 43 -21.39 19.01 24.67
N ILE A 44 -22.63 19.50 24.84
CA ILE A 44 -23.71 19.28 23.89
C ILE A 44 -23.46 20.01 22.56
N GLU A 45 -22.90 21.23 22.59
CA GLU A 45 -22.51 21.95 21.36
C GLU A 45 -21.34 21.26 20.64
N LEU A 46 -20.36 20.68 21.35
CA LEU A 46 -19.29 19.89 20.72
C LEU A 46 -19.79 18.56 20.13
N GLU A 47 -20.77 17.92 20.77
CA GLU A 47 -21.45 16.73 20.22
C GLU A 47 -22.38 17.07 19.03
N HIS A 48 -22.95 18.29 18.97
CA HIS A 48 -23.75 18.77 17.84
C HIS A 48 -22.93 19.37 16.69
N PHE A 49 -21.74 19.92 16.97
CA PHE A 49 -20.82 20.41 15.94
C PHE A 49 -19.99 19.30 15.30
N ALA A 50 -19.91 18.14 15.96
CA ALA A 50 -19.70 16.86 15.29
C ALA A 50 -20.98 16.50 14.53
N GLY A 51 -21.34 17.31 13.53
CA GLY A 51 -22.30 16.89 12.51
C GLY A 51 -21.92 15.49 12.10
N THR A 52 -22.89 14.58 12.07
CA THR A 52 -22.70 13.21 11.63
C THR A 52 -22.04 13.23 10.27
N PHE A 53 -20.70 13.19 10.23
CA PHE A 53 -19.96 12.91 9.02
C PHE A 53 -20.42 11.51 8.66
N GLU A 54 -21.39 11.41 7.76
CA GLU A 54 -21.82 10.13 7.24
C GLU A 54 -20.56 9.42 6.74
N LYS A 55 -20.23 8.32 7.41
CA LYS A 55 -19.05 7.54 7.06
C LYS A 55 -19.22 7.07 5.63
N LEU A 56 -18.23 7.35 4.78
CA LEU A 56 -18.22 6.90 3.40
C LEU A 56 -18.42 5.38 3.35
N ARG A 57 -19.29 4.91 2.44
CA ARG A 57 -19.39 3.50 2.08
C ARG A 57 -18.23 3.16 1.16
N ILE A 58 -17.44 2.15 1.53
CA ILE A 58 -16.19 1.84 0.85
C ILE A 58 -16.33 0.56 0.05
N GLY A 59 -15.97 0.61 -1.22
CA GLY A 59 -15.75 -0.56 -2.06
C GLY A 59 -14.28 -0.98 -1.99
N PHE A 60 -14.00 -2.28 -1.95
CA PHE A 60 -12.63 -2.79 -2.08
C PHE A 60 -12.59 -3.98 -3.04
N VAL A 61 -11.97 -3.78 -4.21
CA VAL A 61 -11.85 -4.78 -5.27
C VAL A 61 -10.42 -5.31 -5.34
N GLY A 62 -10.26 -6.63 -5.17
CA GLY A 62 -8.96 -7.30 -5.14
C GLY A 62 -8.47 -7.59 -3.71
N LEU A 63 -8.56 -8.86 -3.30
CA LEU A 63 -8.25 -9.34 -1.95
C LEU A 63 -7.04 -10.29 -1.96
N GLY A 64 -5.93 -9.77 -2.50
CA GLY A 64 -4.64 -10.44 -2.52
C GLY A 64 -3.84 -10.25 -1.23
N ILE A 65 -2.51 -10.46 -1.32
CA ILE A 65 -1.57 -10.28 -0.20
C ILE A 65 -1.69 -8.88 0.43
N MET A 66 -1.90 -7.86 -0.40
CA MET A 66 -2.01 -6.47 0.03
C MET A 66 -3.45 -6.03 0.29
N GLY A 67 -4.38 -6.35 -0.62
CA GLY A 67 -5.75 -5.86 -0.52
C GLY A 67 -6.52 -6.35 0.70
N SER A 68 -6.31 -7.61 1.10
CA SER A 68 -6.99 -8.17 2.28
C SER A 68 -6.68 -7.44 3.59
N PRO A 69 -5.40 -7.25 4.00
CA PRO A 69 -5.11 -6.49 5.21
C PRO A 69 -5.50 -5.01 5.12
N MET A 70 -5.41 -4.40 3.93
CA MET A 70 -5.85 -3.01 3.71
C MET A 70 -7.35 -2.85 3.98
N ALA A 71 -8.19 -3.70 3.37
CA ALA A 71 -9.63 -3.72 3.61
C ALA A 71 -9.97 -4.07 5.07
N GLN A 72 -9.22 -5.00 5.68
CA GLN A 72 -9.39 -5.34 7.09
C GLN A 72 -9.17 -4.14 8.02
N ASN A 73 -8.17 -3.30 7.75
CA ASN A 73 -7.90 -2.11 8.56
C ASN A 73 -9.06 -1.11 8.49
N LEU A 74 -9.67 -0.92 7.31
CA LEU A 74 -10.86 -0.09 7.15
C LEU A 74 -12.06 -0.63 7.94
N ILE A 75 -12.29 -1.95 7.90
CA ILE A 75 -13.35 -2.62 8.68
C ILE A 75 -13.12 -2.42 10.19
N LYS A 76 -11.89 -2.65 10.67
CA LYS A 76 -11.54 -2.47 12.09
C LYS A 76 -11.68 -1.03 12.57
N SER A 77 -11.54 -0.06 11.68
CA SER A 77 -11.83 1.36 11.95
C SER A 77 -13.33 1.71 11.89
N GLY A 78 -14.19 0.72 11.68
CA GLY A 78 -15.64 0.85 11.73
C GLY A 78 -16.25 1.50 10.48
N TYR A 79 -15.66 1.30 9.30
CA TYR A 79 -16.27 1.66 8.02
C TYR A 79 -17.11 0.51 7.46
N ASP A 80 -18.17 0.85 6.71
CA ASP A 80 -18.97 -0.09 5.93
C ASP A 80 -18.24 -0.44 4.64
N VAL A 81 -17.65 -1.64 4.60
CA VAL A 81 -16.82 -2.10 3.47
C VAL A 81 -17.57 -3.18 2.67
N THR A 82 -17.73 -2.94 1.37
CA THR A 82 -18.21 -3.93 0.40
C THR A 82 -17.04 -4.43 -0.43
N VAL A 83 -16.85 -5.74 -0.47
CA VAL A 83 -15.69 -6.36 -1.12
C VAL A 83 -16.08 -7.16 -2.35
N TRP A 84 -15.12 -7.24 -3.28
CA TRP A 84 -15.14 -8.20 -4.37
C TRP A 84 -13.73 -8.74 -4.61
N ASN A 85 -13.67 -10.01 -5.02
CA ASN A 85 -12.47 -10.60 -5.58
C ASN A 85 -12.86 -11.66 -6.61
N ARG A 86 -12.09 -11.76 -7.69
CA ARG A 86 -12.30 -12.75 -8.77
C ARG A 86 -12.48 -14.17 -8.22
N THR A 87 -11.67 -14.56 -7.24
CA THR A 87 -11.87 -15.78 -6.45
C THR A 87 -12.72 -15.46 -5.23
N LYS A 88 -14.00 -15.84 -5.22
CA LYS A 88 -14.96 -15.51 -4.15
C LYS A 88 -14.45 -15.92 -2.76
N SER A 89 -13.85 -17.11 -2.61
CA SER A 89 -13.41 -17.62 -1.29
C SER A 89 -12.39 -16.72 -0.59
N LYS A 90 -11.68 -15.84 -1.31
CA LYS A 90 -10.80 -14.82 -0.70
C LYS A 90 -11.57 -13.71 0.04
N CYS A 91 -12.86 -13.57 -0.19
CA CYS A 91 -13.73 -12.62 0.50
C CYS A 91 -14.18 -13.12 1.87
N ASP A 92 -14.29 -14.44 2.06
CA ASP A 92 -14.91 -15.04 3.24
C ASP A 92 -14.28 -14.57 4.57
N PRO A 93 -12.94 -14.42 4.70
CA PRO A 93 -12.35 -13.88 5.93
C PRO A 93 -12.81 -12.45 6.27
N LEU A 94 -13.05 -11.59 5.26
CA LEU A 94 -13.52 -10.23 5.50
C LEU A 94 -15.03 -10.18 5.72
N ILE A 95 -15.79 -11.06 5.06
CA ILE A 95 -17.24 -11.22 5.33
C ILE A 95 -17.46 -11.60 6.79
N ASN A 96 -16.65 -12.52 7.33
CA ASN A 96 -16.69 -12.91 8.74
C ASN A 96 -16.33 -11.74 9.69
N LEU A 97 -15.68 -10.69 9.19
CA LEU A 97 -15.39 -9.46 9.95
C LEU A 97 -16.44 -8.36 9.73
N GLY A 98 -17.52 -8.63 8.99
CA GLY A 98 -18.61 -7.70 8.74
C GLY A 98 -18.59 -7.02 7.38
N ALA A 99 -17.69 -7.40 6.46
CA ALA A 99 -17.73 -6.89 5.10
C ALA A 99 -18.96 -7.42 4.34
N LYS A 100 -19.54 -6.57 3.49
CA LYS A 100 -20.56 -6.98 2.51
C LYS A 100 -19.87 -7.55 1.27
N TYR A 101 -20.55 -8.41 0.53
CA TYR A 101 -20.05 -8.97 -0.72
C TYR A 101 -20.97 -8.60 -1.89
N LYS A 102 -20.34 -8.32 -3.03
CA LYS A 102 -21.01 -8.19 -4.34
C LYS A 102 -20.31 -9.07 -5.36
N PRO A 103 -21.01 -9.58 -6.39
CA PRO A 103 -20.45 -10.54 -7.33
C PRO A 103 -19.64 -9.91 -8.48
N SER A 104 -19.67 -8.57 -8.63
CA SER A 104 -18.91 -7.83 -9.65
C SER A 104 -18.32 -6.51 -9.15
N PRO A 105 -17.23 -6.00 -9.76
CA PRO A 105 -16.71 -4.65 -9.49
C PRO A 105 -17.75 -3.55 -9.74
N GLN A 106 -18.58 -3.69 -10.79
CA GLN A 106 -19.70 -2.79 -11.08
C GLN A 106 -20.65 -2.66 -9.88
N GLU A 107 -21.08 -3.78 -9.30
CA GLU A 107 -22.02 -3.76 -8.18
C GLU A 107 -21.41 -3.20 -6.90
N VAL A 108 -20.11 -3.43 -6.67
CA VAL A 108 -19.37 -2.75 -5.58
C VAL A 108 -19.40 -1.24 -5.80
N ALA A 109 -19.00 -0.77 -6.98
CA ALA A 109 -18.93 0.65 -7.30
C ALA A 109 -20.31 1.32 -7.23
N ALA A 110 -21.38 0.63 -7.64
CA ALA A 110 -22.75 1.13 -7.61
C ALA A 110 -23.25 1.44 -6.18
N CYS A 111 -22.91 0.62 -5.19
CA CYS A 111 -23.38 0.82 -3.80
C CYS A 111 -22.42 1.63 -2.91
N CYS A 112 -21.21 1.96 -3.38
CA CYS A 112 -20.18 2.63 -2.58
C CYS A 112 -19.94 4.08 -3.03
N ASP A 113 -19.45 4.90 -2.11
CA ASP A 113 -19.09 6.30 -2.38
C ASP A 113 -17.67 6.41 -2.93
N VAL A 114 -16.77 5.54 -2.45
CA VAL A 114 -15.38 5.41 -2.91
C VAL A 114 -15.05 3.93 -3.09
N THR A 115 -14.44 3.55 -4.22
CA THR A 115 -13.98 2.17 -4.48
C THR A 115 -12.47 2.12 -4.62
N PHE A 116 -11.80 1.37 -3.75
CA PHE A 116 -10.38 1.05 -3.84
C PHE A 116 -10.16 -0.20 -4.68
N ALA A 117 -9.09 -0.21 -5.46
CA ALA A 117 -8.73 -1.33 -6.32
C ALA A 117 -7.26 -1.74 -6.10
N MET A 118 -7.02 -2.99 -5.68
CA MET A 118 -5.68 -3.55 -5.44
C MET A 118 -5.42 -4.81 -6.26
N LEU A 119 -4.94 -4.63 -7.50
CA LEU A 119 -4.76 -5.67 -8.50
C LEU A 119 -3.28 -6.00 -8.77
N ALA A 120 -3.06 -7.17 -9.37
CA ALA A 120 -1.73 -7.77 -9.54
C ALA A 120 -0.87 -7.07 -10.61
N ASP A 121 -1.51 -6.66 -11.71
CA ASP A 121 -0.87 -6.21 -12.94
C ASP A 121 -1.77 -5.21 -13.72
N PRO A 122 -1.19 -4.47 -14.68
CA PRO A 122 -1.93 -3.55 -15.54
C PRO A 122 -3.18 -4.16 -16.20
N GLU A 123 -3.07 -5.39 -16.70
CA GLU A 123 -4.17 -6.07 -17.39
C GLU A 123 -5.35 -6.29 -16.44
N SER A 124 -5.09 -6.78 -15.23
CA SER A 124 -6.13 -6.98 -14.21
C SER A 124 -6.72 -5.67 -13.71
N ALA A 125 -5.91 -4.61 -13.57
CA ALA A 125 -6.39 -3.29 -13.16
C ALA A 125 -7.34 -2.70 -14.21
N LEU A 126 -6.96 -2.78 -15.49
CA LEU A 126 -7.78 -2.29 -16.59
C LEU A 126 -9.10 -3.08 -16.74
N ASP A 127 -9.04 -4.41 -16.66
CA ASP A 127 -10.21 -5.30 -16.69
C ASP A 127 -11.20 -4.97 -15.55
N VAL A 128 -10.71 -4.87 -14.31
CA VAL A 128 -11.56 -4.58 -13.15
C VAL A 128 -12.14 -3.16 -13.19
N ALA A 129 -11.39 -2.19 -13.73
CA ALA A 129 -11.87 -0.82 -13.85
C ALA A 129 -12.87 -0.64 -15.01
N THR A 130 -12.60 -1.24 -16.17
CA THR A 130 -13.23 -0.84 -17.45
C THR A 130 -13.79 -1.99 -18.29
N GLY A 131 -13.56 -3.24 -17.87
CA GLY A 131 -14.05 -4.43 -18.55
C GLY A 131 -15.55 -4.66 -18.41
N GLU A 132 -16.02 -5.82 -18.86
CA GLU A 132 -17.41 -6.24 -18.70
C GLU A 132 -17.75 -6.39 -17.21
N ASN A 133 -18.80 -5.70 -16.75
CA ASN A 133 -19.11 -5.55 -15.32
C ASN A 133 -17.98 -4.91 -14.48
N GLY A 134 -17.10 -4.13 -15.11
CA GLY A 134 -16.06 -3.34 -14.46
C GLY A 134 -16.63 -2.19 -13.63
N ALA A 135 -15.80 -1.62 -12.76
CA ALA A 135 -16.21 -0.59 -11.82
C ALA A 135 -16.83 0.64 -12.51
N ALA A 136 -16.33 1.05 -13.68
CA ALA A 136 -16.87 2.18 -14.44
C ALA A 136 -18.39 2.07 -14.70
N SER A 137 -18.90 0.87 -14.97
CA SER A 137 -20.34 0.64 -15.21
C SER A 137 -21.23 0.83 -13.97
N GLY A 138 -20.64 0.97 -12.78
CA GLY A 138 -21.34 1.26 -11.52
C GLY A 138 -21.02 2.65 -10.96
N LEU A 139 -20.15 3.42 -11.62
CA LEU A 139 -19.76 4.76 -11.19
C LEU A 139 -20.68 5.82 -11.80
N SER A 140 -20.75 6.95 -11.11
CA SER A 140 -21.62 8.09 -11.42
C SER A 140 -21.05 9.36 -10.77
N PRO A 141 -21.57 10.55 -11.11
CA PRO A 141 -21.17 11.79 -10.43
C PRO A 141 -21.23 11.68 -8.91
N GLY A 142 -20.23 12.25 -8.23
CA GLY A 142 -20.09 12.22 -6.77
C GLY A 142 -19.39 10.98 -6.20
N LYS A 143 -19.11 9.95 -7.01
CA LYS A 143 -18.33 8.77 -6.59
C LYS A 143 -16.83 8.93 -6.89
N GLY A 144 -16.01 8.13 -6.23
CA GLY A 144 -14.57 8.07 -6.46
C GLY A 144 -14.05 6.65 -6.72
N TYR A 145 -13.04 6.55 -7.58
CA TYR A 145 -12.26 5.33 -7.80
C TYR A 145 -10.80 5.59 -7.43
N VAL A 146 -10.24 4.76 -6.56
CA VAL A 146 -8.87 4.88 -6.08
C VAL A 146 -8.09 3.61 -6.45
N ASP A 147 -7.26 3.70 -7.48
CA ASP A 147 -6.42 2.57 -7.89
C ASP A 147 -5.13 2.55 -7.07
N VAL A 148 -5.01 1.58 -6.17
CA VAL A 148 -3.81 1.37 -5.33
C VAL A 148 -2.88 0.30 -5.90
N SER A 149 -3.19 -0.22 -7.10
CA SER A 149 -2.38 -1.18 -7.84
C SER A 149 -1.06 -0.57 -8.29
N THR A 150 -0.05 -1.42 -8.52
CA THR A 150 1.18 -0.99 -9.21
C THR A 150 1.07 -1.29 -10.69
N VAL A 151 0.88 -0.22 -11.48
CA VAL A 151 0.75 -0.21 -12.94
C VAL A 151 1.69 0.82 -13.57
N ASP A 152 1.78 0.86 -14.89
CA ASP A 152 2.46 1.94 -15.61
C ASP A 152 1.56 3.18 -15.79
N GLY A 153 2.19 4.30 -16.12
CA GLY A 153 1.49 5.58 -16.27
C GLY A 153 0.50 5.61 -17.45
N ALA A 154 0.70 4.83 -18.51
CA ALA A 154 -0.24 4.78 -19.63
C ALA A 154 -1.52 4.04 -19.22
N THR A 155 -1.39 2.92 -18.51
CA THR A 155 -2.51 2.18 -17.93
C THR A 155 -3.32 3.06 -16.97
N SER A 156 -2.65 3.75 -16.04
CA SER A 156 -3.34 4.65 -15.09
C SER A 156 -4.10 5.77 -15.78
N LYS A 157 -3.50 6.42 -16.81
CA LYS A 157 -4.18 7.45 -17.61
C LYS A 157 -5.39 6.91 -18.36
N LEU A 158 -5.30 5.69 -18.90
CA LEU A 158 -6.41 5.05 -19.59
C LEU A 158 -7.57 4.76 -18.62
N ILE A 159 -7.27 4.20 -17.45
CA ILE A 159 -8.27 3.98 -16.40
C ILE A 159 -8.88 5.33 -15.99
N SER A 160 -8.06 6.34 -15.72
CA SER A 160 -8.53 7.67 -15.33
C SER A 160 -9.52 8.26 -16.31
N ALA A 161 -9.21 8.22 -17.62
CA ALA A 161 -10.10 8.73 -18.65
C ALA A 161 -11.47 8.02 -18.61
N ARG A 162 -11.47 6.68 -18.55
CA ARG A 162 -12.71 5.89 -18.52
C ARG A 162 -13.55 6.11 -17.27
N ILE A 163 -12.90 6.30 -16.12
CA ILE A 163 -13.60 6.63 -14.87
C ILE A 163 -14.20 8.04 -14.93
N LYS A 164 -13.47 9.01 -15.49
CA LYS A 164 -13.94 10.39 -15.62
C LYS A 164 -15.09 10.54 -16.61
N ASP A 165 -15.17 9.70 -17.64
CA ASP A 165 -16.30 9.65 -18.58
C ASP A 165 -17.64 9.35 -17.88
N THR A 166 -17.62 8.72 -16.69
CA THR A 166 -18.83 8.46 -15.88
C THR A 166 -19.22 9.62 -14.98
N GLY A 167 -18.43 10.71 -14.98
CA GLY A 167 -18.52 11.82 -14.04
C GLY A 167 -17.96 11.55 -12.64
N ALA A 168 -17.37 10.37 -12.40
CA ALA A 168 -16.70 10.05 -11.15
C ALA A 168 -15.27 10.63 -11.10
N LEU A 169 -14.73 10.74 -9.89
CA LEU A 169 -13.34 11.18 -9.68
C LEU A 169 -12.39 9.97 -9.67
N PHE A 170 -11.15 10.20 -10.09
CA PHE A 170 -10.08 9.20 -10.14
C PHE A 170 -8.84 9.64 -9.36
N LEU A 171 -8.28 8.72 -8.58
CA LEU A 171 -7.00 8.87 -7.91
C LEU A 171 -6.17 7.60 -8.12
N GLU A 172 -4.96 7.72 -8.63
CA GLU A 172 -3.97 6.65 -8.45
C GLU A 172 -3.28 6.86 -7.09
N ALA A 173 -3.06 5.77 -6.37
CA ALA A 173 -2.44 5.78 -5.05
C ALA A 173 -1.61 4.49 -4.81
N PRO A 174 -0.70 4.10 -5.72
CA PRO A 174 0.17 2.95 -5.49
C PRO A 174 0.93 3.06 -4.16
N VAL A 175 1.16 1.91 -3.53
CA VAL A 175 1.72 1.84 -2.18
C VAL A 175 3.16 1.34 -2.16
N SER A 176 3.99 1.91 -1.29
CA SER A 176 5.26 1.33 -0.85
C SER A 176 5.11 0.70 0.53
N GLY A 177 5.75 -0.46 0.70
CA GLY A 177 5.48 -1.41 1.78
C GLY A 177 5.06 -2.77 1.23
N SER A 178 5.12 -3.79 2.07
CA SER A 178 4.74 -5.17 1.74
C SER A 178 3.64 -5.64 2.70
N LYS A 179 3.43 -6.96 2.81
CA LYS A 179 2.38 -7.58 3.61
C LYS A 179 2.31 -7.04 5.04
N LYS A 180 3.44 -7.02 5.76
CA LYS A 180 3.48 -6.58 7.17
C LYS A 180 3.11 -5.09 7.35
N PRO A 181 3.69 -4.13 6.59
CA PRO A 181 3.20 -2.76 6.59
C PRO A 181 1.72 -2.60 6.20
N ALA A 182 1.18 -3.45 5.32
CA ALA A 182 -0.25 -3.43 5.00
C ALA A 182 -1.12 -3.88 6.18
N GLU A 183 -0.71 -4.94 6.89
CA GLU A 183 -1.37 -5.42 8.11
C GLU A 183 -1.35 -4.35 9.21
N ASP A 184 -0.23 -3.64 9.35
CA ASP A 184 -0.01 -2.68 10.44
C ASP A 184 -0.53 -1.27 10.15
N GLY A 185 -1.06 -1.01 8.96
CA GLY A 185 -1.47 0.35 8.56
C GLY A 185 -0.27 1.30 8.44
N GLN A 186 0.84 0.82 7.90
CA GLN A 186 2.14 1.52 7.82
C GLN A 186 2.64 1.68 6.38
N LEU A 187 1.76 1.53 5.39
CA LEU A 187 2.05 1.81 3.98
C LEU A 187 2.39 3.28 3.74
N ILE A 188 3.07 3.52 2.62
CA ILE A 188 3.35 4.85 2.09
C ILE A 188 2.58 4.98 0.78
N PHE A 189 1.65 5.92 0.69
CA PHE A 189 0.85 6.16 -0.52
C PHE A 189 1.53 7.17 -1.44
N LEU A 190 1.63 6.84 -2.73
CA LEU A 190 2.19 7.69 -3.78
C LEU A 190 1.04 8.14 -4.68
N THR A 191 0.36 9.22 -4.27
CA THR A 191 -0.93 9.61 -4.84
C THR A 191 -0.80 10.64 -5.97
N ALA A 192 -1.65 10.55 -6.99
CA ALA A 192 -1.79 11.55 -8.03
C ALA A 192 -3.18 11.45 -8.69
N GLY A 193 -3.68 12.54 -9.27
CA GLY A 193 -5.01 12.61 -9.90
C GLY A 193 -5.89 13.70 -9.33
N ASP A 194 -7.15 13.41 -9.06
CA ASP A 194 -8.10 14.45 -8.63
C ASP A 194 -7.85 14.88 -7.17
N LYS A 195 -7.43 16.13 -6.99
CA LYS A 195 -7.12 16.70 -5.67
C LYS A 195 -8.28 16.61 -4.67
N ALA A 196 -9.50 16.88 -5.14
CA ALA A 196 -10.70 16.80 -4.32
C ALA A 196 -10.95 15.37 -3.82
N LEU A 197 -10.68 14.34 -4.64
CA LEU A 197 -10.79 12.95 -4.20
C LEU A 197 -9.67 12.62 -3.21
N TYR A 198 -8.43 13.04 -3.47
CA TYR A 198 -7.30 12.88 -2.54
C TYR A 198 -7.64 13.42 -1.14
N GLU A 199 -8.17 14.63 -1.05
CA GLU A 199 -8.56 15.25 0.23
C GLU A 199 -9.70 14.49 0.90
N ARG A 200 -10.72 14.08 0.13
CA ARG A 200 -11.84 13.28 0.63
C ARG A 200 -11.42 11.92 1.17
N VAL A 201 -10.46 11.24 0.53
CA VAL A 201 -10.02 9.89 0.95
C VAL A 201 -8.82 9.90 1.88
N ALA A 202 -8.22 11.07 2.16
CA ALA A 202 -7.05 11.19 3.03
C ALA A 202 -7.21 10.47 4.39
N PRO A 203 -8.34 10.57 5.10
CA PRO A 203 -8.54 9.81 6.35
C PRO A 203 -8.54 8.29 6.17
N LEU A 204 -8.98 7.80 5.00
CA LEU A 204 -8.95 6.36 4.67
C LEU A 204 -7.53 5.89 4.39
N LEU A 205 -6.73 6.71 3.70
CA LEU A 205 -5.31 6.43 3.46
C LEU A 205 -4.52 6.42 4.78
N ASP A 206 -4.85 7.28 5.74
CA ASP A 206 -4.18 7.34 7.05
C ASP A 206 -4.48 6.12 7.95
N ILE A 207 -5.58 5.41 7.69
CA ILE A 207 -5.87 4.13 8.37
C ILE A 207 -4.99 3.00 7.82
N MET A 208 -4.74 3.03 6.52
CA MET A 208 -3.98 2.00 5.81
C MET A 208 -2.48 2.29 5.75
N GLY A 209 -2.05 3.51 6.09
CA GLY A 209 -0.69 3.97 5.89
C GLY A 209 -0.23 5.00 6.91
N LYS A 210 1.10 5.14 6.98
CA LYS A 210 1.77 6.11 7.86
C LYS A 210 2.10 7.43 7.16
N SER A 211 2.10 7.45 5.83
CA SER A 211 2.36 8.66 5.05
C SER A 211 1.74 8.59 3.66
N LYS A 212 1.51 9.76 3.09
CA LYS A 212 0.95 9.95 1.75
C LYS A 212 1.60 11.16 1.07
N PHE A 213 1.95 11.01 -0.20
CA PHE A 213 2.51 12.07 -1.04
C PHE A 213 1.55 12.38 -2.16
N TYR A 214 1.26 13.66 -2.40
CA TYR A 214 0.48 14.09 -3.56
C TYR A 214 1.41 14.60 -4.65
N LEU A 215 1.45 13.88 -5.76
CA LEU A 215 2.44 14.00 -6.82
C LEU A 215 1.87 14.70 -8.07
N GLY A 216 0.72 15.35 -7.94
CA GLY A 216 0.10 16.12 -9.02
C GLY A 216 -0.72 15.25 -9.97
N GLU A 217 -0.40 15.33 -11.26
CA GLU A 217 -1.20 14.75 -12.35
C GLU A 217 -1.10 13.22 -12.44
N VAL A 218 -2.15 12.60 -12.98
CA VAL A 218 -2.24 11.15 -13.20
C VAL A 218 -1.04 10.63 -14.00
N GLY A 219 -0.43 9.56 -13.51
CA GLY A 219 0.76 8.92 -14.02
C GLY A 219 1.99 9.19 -13.17
N ASN A 220 2.01 10.28 -12.38
CA ASN A 220 3.16 10.62 -11.52
C ASN A 220 3.32 9.67 -10.33
N GLY A 221 2.21 9.22 -9.74
CA GLY A 221 2.20 8.18 -8.69
C GLY A 221 2.67 6.84 -9.22
N ALA A 222 2.16 6.41 -10.38
CA ALA A 222 2.62 5.21 -11.07
C ALA A 222 4.13 5.28 -11.38
N ALA A 223 4.61 6.39 -11.97
CA ALA A 223 6.02 6.58 -12.29
C ALA A 223 6.91 6.54 -11.04
N MET A 224 6.55 7.26 -9.98
CA MET A 224 7.29 7.26 -8.72
C MET A 224 7.37 5.84 -8.14
N LYS A 225 6.27 5.08 -8.16
CA LYS A 225 6.25 3.70 -7.67
C LYS A 225 7.19 2.80 -8.46
N LEU A 226 7.20 2.91 -9.79
CA LEU A 226 8.10 2.13 -10.65
C LEU A 226 9.57 2.47 -10.39
N VAL A 227 9.91 3.74 -10.19
CA VAL A 227 11.27 4.15 -9.80
C VAL A 227 11.67 3.52 -8.46
N VAL A 228 10.81 3.59 -7.45
CA VAL A 228 11.06 2.97 -6.13
C VAL A 228 11.28 1.46 -6.24
N ASN A 229 10.42 0.76 -6.98
CA ASN A 229 10.52 -0.69 -7.13
C ASN A 229 11.66 -1.13 -8.05
N MET A 230 12.10 -0.29 -8.99
CA MET A 230 13.31 -0.49 -9.78
C MET A 230 14.56 -0.48 -8.88
N ILE A 231 14.67 0.52 -8.00
CA ILE A 231 15.75 0.60 -7.01
C ILE A 231 15.73 -0.63 -6.10
N MET A 232 14.56 -0.96 -5.53
CA MET A 232 14.40 -2.10 -4.63
C MET A 232 14.79 -3.44 -5.30
N GLY A 233 14.32 -3.69 -6.51
CA GLY A 233 14.63 -4.92 -7.26
C GLY A 233 16.12 -5.05 -7.57
N SER A 234 16.76 -3.94 -7.95
CA SER A 234 18.19 -3.87 -8.24
C SER A 234 19.03 -4.08 -6.98
N MET A 235 18.67 -3.43 -5.87
CA MET A 235 19.32 -3.61 -4.56
C MET A 235 19.29 -5.06 -4.10
N MET A 236 18.16 -5.76 -4.26
CA MET A 236 18.04 -7.17 -3.89
C MET A 236 18.93 -8.08 -4.75
N ALA A 237 19.06 -7.78 -6.05
CA ALA A 237 19.97 -8.51 -6.93
C ALA A 237 21.43 -8.33 -6.49
N SER A 238 21.89 -7.09 -6.28
CA SER A 238 23.26 -6.82 -5.81
C SER A 238 23.54 -7.39 -4.41
N PHE A 239 22.55 -7.37 -3.52
CA PHE A 239 22.68 -8.00 -2.21
C PHE A 239 22.83 -9.52 -2.31
N SER A 240 22.12 -10.15 -3.26
CA SER A 240 22.24 -11.58 -3.54
C SER A 240 23.64 -11.95 -4.04
N GLU A 241 24.23 -11.15 -4.94
CA GLU A 241 25.62 -11.32 -5.38
C GLU A 241 26.60 -11.21 -4.21
N GLY A 242 26.41 -10.22 -3.32
CA GLY A 242 27.24 -10.03 -2.13
C GLY A 242 27.18 -11.23 -1.17
N LEU A 243 25.99 -11.76 -0.90
CA LEU A 243 25.82 -12.94 -0.05
C LEU A 243 26.56 -14.14 -0.63
N LEU A 244 26.37 -14.45 -1.92
CA LEU A 244 27.01 -15.59 -2.57
C LEU A 244 28.53 -15.41 -2.69
N LEU A 245 29.01 -14.20 -2.98
CA LEU A 245 30.44 -13.93 -3.03
C LEU A 245 31.08 -14.09 -1.64
N SER A 246 30.43 -13.60 -0.58
CA SER A 246 30.93 -13.73 0.80
C SER A 246 31.12 -15.19 1.19
N GLU A 247 30.14 -16.04 0.88
CA GLU A 247 30.24 -17.49 1.08
C GLU A 247 31.40 -18.07 0.26
N LYS A 248 31.53 -17.67 -1.01
CA LYS A 248 32.56 -18.20 -1.93
C LYS A 248 33.98 -17.86 -1.50
N VAL A 249 34.19 -16.73 -0.83
CA VAL A 249 35.49 -16.34 -0.27
C VAL A 249 35.70 -16.82 1.17
N GLY A 250 34.81 -17.66 1.71
CA GLY A 250 34.96 -18.31 3.00
C GLY A 250 34.48 -17.49 4.20
N LEU A 251 33.69 -16.43 3.98
CA LEU A 251 33.05 -15.66 5.04
C LEU A 251 31.68 -16.26 5.39
N ASP A 252 31.23 -16.06 6.63
CA ASP A 252 29.85 -16.34 7.01
C ASP A 252 28.91 -15.24 6.46
N PRO A 253 27.96 -15.57 5.56
CA PRO A 253 27.02 -14.60 5.02
C PRO A 253 26.17 -13.91 6.09
N SER A 254 25.96 -14.55 7.24
CA SER A 254 25.24 -13.95 8.38
C SER A 254 25.99 -12.76 8.95
N ILE A 255 27.33 -12.81 8.96
CA ILE A 255 28.18 -11.69 9.37
C ILE A 255 28.11 -10.56 8.33
N LEU A 256 28.04 -10.87 7.03
CA LEU A 256 27.81 -9.84 6.00
C LEU A 256 26.52 -9.05 6.28
N VAL A 257 25.41 -9.74 6.60
CA VAL A 257 24.14 -9.07 6.95
C VAL A 257 24.33 -8.12 8.14
N GLN A 258 25.05 -8.56 9.18
CA GLN A 258 25.34 -7.73 10.35
C GLN A 258 26.19 -6.50 10.02
N VAL A 259 27.25 -6.67 9.23
CA VAL A 259 28.13 -5.57 8.78
C VAL A 259 27.34 -4.54 7.98
N VAL A 260 26.54 -4.99 7.00
CA VAL A 260 25.69 -4.12 6.18
C VAL A 260 24.68 -3.36 7.04
N SER A 261 24.09 -4.01 8.05
CA SER A 261 23.07 -3.39 8.90
C SER A 261 23.59 -2.24 9.78
N GLN A 262 24.90 -2.19 10.04
CA GLN A 262 25.55 -1.16 10.85
C GLN A 262 26.18 -0.04 10.00
N GLY A 263 26.32 -0.27 8.69
CA GLY A 263 26.99 0.65 7.78
C GLY A 263 26.07 1.66 7.10
N ALA A 264 26.66 2.51 6.25
CA ALA A 264 25.96 3.57 5.52
C ALA A 264 24.91 3.05 4.51
N ILE A 265 25.00 1.77 4.13
CA ILE A 265 24.07 1.11 3.19
C ILE A 265 22.99 0.30 3.90
N SER A 266 22.80 0.51 5.21
CA SER A 266 21.79 -0.17 5.99
C SER A 266 20.39 0.09 5.43
N ALA A 267 19.69 -0.99 5.08
CA ALA A 267 18.31 -0.96 4.63
C ALA A 267 17.54 -2.07 5.37
N PRO A 268 16.35 -1.79 5.94
CA PRO A 268 15.57 -2.81 6.66
C PRO A 268 15.31 -4.08 5.84
N MET A 269 15.21 -3.94 4.52
CA MET A 269 15.06 -5.05 3.58
C MET A 269 16.16 -6.11 3.73
N TYR A 270 17.43 -5.70 3.86
CA TYR A 270 18.56 -6.64 3.96
C TYR A 270 18.50 -7.46 5.24
N SER A 271 18.27 -6.81 6.40
CA SER A 271 18.14 -7.50 7.68
C SER A 271 16.90 -8.41 7.74
N LEU A 272 15.81 -8.03 7.07
CA LEU A 272 14.58 -8.81 7.04
C LEU A 272 14.66 -10.02 6.10
N LYS A 273 15.36 -9.91 4.97
CA LYS A 273 15.39 -10.95 3.92
C LYS A 273 16.64 -11.83 3.98
N GLY A 274 17.78 -11.27 4.39
CA GLY A 274 19.08 -11.94 4.42
C GLY A 274 19.06 -13.29 5.15
N PRO A 275 18.56 -13.39 6.39
CA PRO A 275 18.52 -14.66 7.12
C PRO A 275 17.75 -15.76 6.37
N SER A 276 16.61 -15.43 5.75
CA SER A 276 15.82 -16.41 4.99
C SER A 276 16.49 -16.77 3.65
N MET A 277 17.15 -15.80 2.98
CA MET A 277 17.93 -16.05 1.77
C MET A 277 19.10 -17.02 2.01
N ILE A 278 19.84 -16.85 3.11
CA ILE A 278 20.94 -17.74 3.52
C ILE A 278 20.42 -19.17 3.74
N GLN A 279 19.22 -19.31 4.31
CA GLN A 279 18.57 -20.60 4.54
C GLN A 279 17.83 -21.15 3.31
N SER A 280 17.85 -20.44 2.18
CA SER A 280 17.08 -20.77 0.97
C SER A 280 15.58 -20.94 1.22
N LEU A 281 15.03 -20.13 2.14
CA LEU A 281 13.62 -20.06 2.48
C LEU A 281 13.02 -18.74 1.98
N TYR A 282 11.93 -18.81 1.22
CA TYR A 282 11.37 -17.63 0.55
C TYR A 282 9.87 -17.43 0.83
N PRO A 283 9.46 -17.26 2.11
CA PRO A 283 8.07 -17.01 2.44
C PRO A 283 7.60 -15.70 1.80
N THR A 284 6.56 -15.81 0.97
CA THR A 284 6.15 -14.74 0.06
C THR A 284 5.51 -13.56 0.81
N ALA A 285 6.21 -12.44 0.86
CA ALA A 285 5.65 -11.14 1.24
C ALA A 285 5.43 -10.26 0.00
N PHE A 286 6.33 -10.33 -0.97
CA PHE A 286 6.16 -9.72 -2.28
C PHE A 286 6.58 -10.70 -3.38
N PRO A 287 5.64 -11.24 -4.19
CA PRO A 287 5.94 -12.27 -5.18
C PRO A 287 7.00 -11.82 -6.20
N LEU A 288 7.93 -12.73 -6.51
CA LEU A 288 9.01 -12.51 -7.46
C LEU A 288 8.47 -12.09 -8.84
N LYS A 289 7.38 -12.71 -9.31
CA LYS A 289 6.72 -12.34 -10.56
C LYS A 289 6.26 -10.88 -10.59
N HIS A 290 5.85 -10.32 -9.46
CA HIS A 290 5.39 -8.93 -9.38
C HIS A 290 6.57 -7.95 -9.34
N GLN A 291 7.66 -8.27 -8.61
CA GLN A 291 8.89 -7.50 -8.69
C GLN A 291 9.47 -7.48 -10.12
N GLN A 292 9.45 -8.63 -10.81
CA GLN A 292 9.90 -8.71 -12.20
C GLN A 292 9.01 -7.89 -13.14
N LYS A 293 7.69 -7.94 -12.95
CA LYS A 293 6.73 -7.07 -13.66
C LYS A 293 7.10 -5.60 -13.44
N ASP A 294 7.35 -5.17 -12.21
CA ASP A 294 7.68 -3.78 -11.91
C ASP A 294 9.01 -3.34 -12.55
N LEU A 295 10.03 -4.21 -12.57
CA LEU A 295 11.28 -3.93 -13.30
C LEU A 295 11.04 -3.77 -14.80
N ARG A 296 10.23 -4.65 -15.41
CA ARG A 296 9.84 -4.54 -16.82
C ARG A 296 9.12 -3.22 -17.11
N LEU A 297 8.16 -2.82 -16.26
CA LEU A 297 7.43 -1.57 -16.42
C LEU A 297 8.35 -0.35 -16.22
N ALA A 298 9.29 -0.41 -15.26
CA ALA A 298 10.28 0.66 -15.05
C ALA A 298 11.24 0.81 -16.24
N LEU A 299 11.65 -0.30 -16.86
CA LEU A 299 12.45 -0.28 -18.09
C LEU A 299 11.67 0.34 -19.25
N GLY A 300 10.39 0.02 -19.41
CA GLY A 300 9.52 0.66 -20.41
C GLY A 300 9.33 2.16 -20.16
N LEU A 301 9.21 2.58 -18.89
CA LEU A 301 9.18 3.99 -18.51
C LEU A 301 10.51 4.67 -18.90
N ALA A 302 11.65 4.06 -18.58
CA ALA A 302 12.97 4.60 -18.90
C ALA A 302 13.18 4.74 -20.42
N GLU A 303 12.73 3.77 -21.21
CA GLU A 303 12.73 3.83 -22.67
C GLU A 303 11.91 5.00 -23.20
N SER A 304 10.71 5.22 -22.67
CA SER A 304 9.82 6.30 -23.11
C SER A 304 10.40 7.71 -22.95
N VAL A 305 11.42 7.88 -22.10
CA VAL A 305 12.12 9.14 -21.85
C VAL A 305 13.60 9.10 -22.23
N SER A 306 14.03 8.05 -22.95
CA SER A 306 15.43 7.86 -23.37
C SER A 306 16.46 7.90 -22.23
N GLN A 307 16.10 7.39 -21.04
CA GLN A 307 16.98 7.32 -19.87
C GLN A 307 17.64 5.93 -19.75
N PRO A 308 18.98 5.81 -19.85
CA PRO A 308 19.65 4.53 -19.65
C PRO A 308 19.52 4.04 -18.20
N THR A 309 19.20 2.75 -18.03
CA THR A 309 19.05 2.07 -16.73
C THR A 309 19.70 0.67 -16.72
N PRO A 310 21.01 0.56 -17.03
CA PRO A 310 21.67 -0.73 -17.27
C PRO A 310 21.65 -1.69 -16.06
N ILE A 311 21.71 -1.15 -14.84
CA ILE A 311 21.64 -1.96 -13.60
C ILE A 311 20.27 -2.64 -13.49
N ALA A 312 19.19 -1.89 -13.73
CA ALA A 312 17.84 -2.44 -13.69
C ALA A 312 17.61 -3.47 -14.79
N ALA A 313 18.20 -3.27 -15.97
CA ALA A 313 18.13 -4.22 -17.08
C ALA A 313 18.78 -5.56 -16.70
N ALA A 314 20.00 -5.53 -16.14
CA ALA A 314 20.67 -6.73 -15.65
C ALA A 314 19.87 -7.43 -14.54
N ALA A 315 19.39 -6.67 -13.56
CA ALA A 315 18.55 -7.22 -12.49
C ALA A 315 17.30 -7.91 -13.06
N ASN A 316 16.59 -7.27 -14.01
CA ASN A 316 15.41 -7.84 -14.64
C ASN A 316 15.66 -9.20 -15.29
N GLU A 317 16.81 -9.41 -15.93
CA GLU A 317 17.18 -10.72 -16.49
C GLU A 317 17.38 -11.78 -15.39
N LEU A 318 17.99 -11.44 -14.26
CA LEU A 318 18.11 -12.36 -13.11
C LEU A 318 16.74 -12.78 -12.58
N TYR A 319 15.79 -11.83 -12.49
CA TYR A 319 14.41 -12.16 -12.12
C TYR A 319 13.72 -13.06 -13.15
N LYS A 320 13.98 -12.91 -14.45
CA LYS A 320 13.46 -13.83 -15.48
C LYS A 320 14.07 -15.22 -15.34
N VAL A 321 15.37 -15.34 -15.05
CA VAL A 321 16.03 -16.62 -14.78
C VAL A 321 15.40 -17.30 -13.56
N ALA A 322 15.21 -16.56 -12.44
CA ALA A 322 14.53 -17.11 -11.27
C ALA A 322 13.09 -17.58 -11.58
N LYS A 323 12.33 -16.83 -12.40
CA LYS A 323 11.00 -17.29 -12.86
C LYS A 323 11.09 -18.59 -13.66
N SER A 324 12.10 -18.76 -14.51
CA SER A 324 12.31 -19.98 -15.29
C SER A 324 12.62 -21.20 -14.41
N HIS A 325 13.10 -20.97 -13.18
CA HIS A 325 13.30 -22.00 -12.16
C HIS A 325 12.04 -22.28 -11.32
N GLY A 326 10.87 -21.76 -11.70
CA GLY A 326 9.61 -21.99 -10.98
C GLY A 326 9.42 -21.11 -9.74
N LEU A 327 10.24 -20.07 -9.55
CA LEU A 327 10.23 -19.24 -8.35
C LEU A 327 9.25 -18.05 -8.40
N SER A 328 8.34 -18.05 -9.38
CA SER A 328 7.43 -16.92 -9.63
C SER A 328 6.59 -16.51 -8.42
N ASP A 329 6.11 -17.49 -7.63
CA ASP A 329 5.23 -17.27 -6.48
C ASP A 329 5.97 -17.18 -5.14
N HIS A 330 7.28 -17.43 -5.14
CA HIS A 330 8.14 -17.19 -3.97
C HIS A 330 8.36 -15.69 -3.77
N ASP A 331 8.90 -15.32 -2.61
CA ASP A 331 9.31 -13.94 -2.39
C ASP A 331 10.35 -13.47 -3.41
N PHE A 332 10.35 -12.18 -3.73
CA PHE A 332 11.32 -11.58 -4.66
C PHE A 332 12.78 -11.78 -4.22
N SER A 333 13.04 -12.03 -2.93
CA SER A 333 14.37 -12.41 -2.44
C SER A 333 14.89 -13.74 -3.01
N ALA A 334 14.01 -14.59 -3.58
CA ALA A 334 14.41 -15.80 -4.28
C ALA A 334 15.20 -15.55 -5.57
N VAL A 335 15.40 -14.28 -5.98
CA VAL A 335 16.29 -13.93 -7.10
C VAL A 335 17.72 -14.44 -6.88
N ILE A 336 18.18 -14.62 -5.64
CA ILE A 336 19.48 -15.22 -5.33
C ILE A 336 19.67 -16.60 -5.98
N GLU A 337 18.62 -17.37 -6.16
CA GLU A 337 18.65 -18.70 -6.80
C GLU A 337 18.97 -18.62 -8.30
N SER A 338 18.82 -17.46 -8.94
CA SER A 338 19.24 -17.28 -10.34
C SER A 338 20.77 -17.26 -10.51
N LEU A 339 21.50 -16.95 -9.43
CA LEU A 339 22.95 -16.79 -9.41
C LEU A 339 23.68 -18.04 -8.91
N LYS A 340 22.98 -18.97 -8.25
CA LYS A 340 23.57 -20.22 -7.79
C LYS A 340 23.88 -21.10 -9.00
N SER A 341 25.14 -21.53 -9.14
CA SER A 341 25.51 -22.49 -10.16
C SER A 341 24.75 -23.80 -9.92
N LYS A 342 24.04 -24.31 -10.92
CA LYS A 342 23.65 -25.73 -10.92
C LYS A 342 24.93 -26.54 -11.02
N LEU A 343 25.49 -26.98 -9.90
CA LEU A 343 26.48 -28.05 -9.95
C LEU A 343 25.79 -29.22 -10.69
N PRO A 344 26.38 -29.76 -11.78
CA PRO A 344 25.89 -31.01 -12.33
C PRO A 344 25.83 -31.99 -11.17
N HIS A 345 24.67 -32.62 -10.95
CA HIS A 345 24.62 -33.76 -10.05
C HIS A 345 25.70 -34.73 -10.54
N SER A 346 26.71 -34.98 -9.69
CA SER A 346 27.64 -36.07 -9.95
C SER A 346 26.77 -37.31 -10.07
N LYS A 347 26.66 -37.85 -11.28
CA LYS A 347 26.24 -39.23 -11.45
C LYS A 347 27.29 -40.05 -10.71
N THR A 348 26.96 -40.48 -9.50
CA THR A 348 27.61 -41.64 -8.89
C THR A 348 27.25 -42.82 -9.77
N GLU A 349 28.24 -43.28 -10.54
CA GLU A 349 28.29 -44.63 -11.11
C GLU A 349 28.41 -45.67 -10.00
#